data_AF-A0AAW6SUW5-F1
#
_entry.id   AF-A0AAW6SUW5-F1
#
_cell.length_a   1.000
_cell.length_b   1.000
_cell.length_c   1.000
_cell.angle_alpha   90.00
_cell.angle_beta   90.00
_cell.angle_gamma   90.00
#
_symmetry.space_group_name_H-M   'P 1'
#
loop_
_entity.id
_entity.type
_entity.pdbx_description
1 polymer ?
#
loop_
_entity_poly.entity_id
_entity_poly.type
_entity_poly.pdbx_seq_one_letter_code
_entity_poly.pdbx_strand_id
1 'polypeptide(L)'
;MNEISEVKAIEDLDKLINEFIRRGKVFVEYSCYLPGLKDHREGHRTIRHVYDHEYLAFTKSLKTLISIKKLLEIGNNEDTYILLRSIFENYLAARYLNVNVYDESDLPKLDEYIANRINITLGYYSINRRNIMNEEGEQVGKLRSIKSQLVGLDSLYYDELYGFLSRFSHLDFSNLDYYINRRASFVIEKESDSILCRLVIVFVMTKIFECIVTIEGEDFYDEQEKIRCYSIVMESLITQRRIFDEYIDELNNEVNSDGENRHRVKLRRMLKNMNISLEDSIGDIEKDSLF
;
A
#
# COMPACT_ATOMS: atom_id res chain seq x y z
N MET A 1 4.47 20.10 -15.66
CA MET A 1 5.90 20.38 -15.39
C MET A 1 6.58 20.76 -16.71
N ASN A 2 7.86 21.19 -16.75
CA ASN A 2 8.56 21.19 -18.04
C ASN A 2 8.75 19.74 -18.49
N GLU A 3 8.66 19.44 -19.79
CA GLU A 3 8.77 18.07 -20.35
C GLU A 3 10.02 17.31 -19.85
N ILE A 4 11.14 18.02 -19.66
CA ILE A 4 12.39 17.47 -19.10
C ILE A 4 12.25 17.05 -17.61
N SER A 5 11.43 17.77 -16.84
CA SER A 5 11.12 17.45 -15.44
C SER A 5 10.14 16.26 -15.32
N GLU A 6 9.23 16.09 -16.29
CA GLU A 6 8.31 14.95 -16.37
C GLU A 6 9.04 13.64 -16.67
N VAL A 7 9.90 13.65 -17.69
CA VAL A 7 10.72 12.48 -18.05
C VAL A 7 11.58 12.05 -16.86
N LYS A 8 12.24 13.01 -16.20
CA LYS A 8 13.06 12.71 -15.03
C LYS A 8 12.26 12.13 -13.86
N ALA A 9 11.07 12.66 -13.58
CA ALA A 9 10.21 12.13 -12.53
C ALA A 9 9.79 10.67 -12.81
N ILE A 10 9.44 10.36 -14.07
CA ILE A 10 9.10 9.00 -14.48
C ILE A 10 10.31 8.07 -14.31
N GLU A 11 11.50 8.48 -14.77
CA GLU A 11 12.74 7.69 -14.64
C GLU A 11 13.09 7.40 -13.17
N ASP A 12 13.01 8.42 -12.31
CA ASP A 12 13.29 8.28 -10.88
C ASP A 12 12.28 7.30 -10.22
N LEU A 13 11.00 7.42 -10.54
CA LEU A 13 9.96 6.54 -9.98
C LEU A 13 10.06 5.11 -10.52
N ASP A 14 10.34 4.91 -11.80
CA ASP A 14 10.54 3.59 -12.39
C ASP A 14 11.79 2.91 -11.82
N LYS A 15 12.86 3.67 -11.54
CA LYS A 15 14.03 3.18 -10.82
C LYS A 15 13.64 2.66 -9.44
N LEU A 16 12.85 3.43 -8.67
CA LEU A 16 12.38 2.99 -7.35
C LEU A 16 11.50 1.74 -7.42
N ILE A 17 10.56 1.67 -8.36
CA ILE A 17 9.72 0.47 -8.57
C ILE A 17 10.59 -0.76 -8.84
N ASN A 18 11.60 -0.62 -9.71
CA ASN A 18 12.53 -1.71 -10.02
C ASN A 18 13.33 -2.15 -8.80
N GLU A 19 13.81 -1.20 -8.00
CA GLU A 19 14.56 -1.46 -6.78
C GLU A 19 13.69 -2.13 -5.71
N PHE A 20 12.44 -1.70 -5.52
CA PHE A 20 11.49 -2.36 -4.62
C PHE A 20 11.26 -3.81 -5.04
N ILE A 21 11.12 -4.08 -6.34
CA ILE A 21 11.00 -5.46 -6.83
C ILE A 21 12.29 -6.25 -6.54
N ARG A 22 13.45 -5.66 -6.85
CA ARG A 22 14.76 -6.32 -6.74
C ARG A 22 15.11 -6.67 -5.30
N ARG A 23 14.93 -5.73 -4.37
CA ARG A 23 15.21 -5.91 -2.94
C ARG A 23 14.14 -6.75 -2.25
N GLY A 24 12.87 -6.51 -2.58
CA GLY A 24 11.75 -7.28 -2.05
C GLY A 24 11.86 -8.76 -2.37
N LYS A 25 12.35 -9.14 -3.57
CA LYS A 25 12.59 -10.55 -3.90
C LYS A 25 13.62 -11.20 -2.99
N VAL A 26 14.75 -10.52 -2.75
CA VAL A 26 15.79 -11.02 -1.85
C VAL A 26 15.23 -11.16 -0.43
N PHE A 27 14.52 -10.15 0.07
CA PHE A 27 13.88 -10.22 1.38
C PHE A 27 12.90 -11.39 1.50
N VAL A 28 12.02 -11.60 0.51
CA VAL A 28 11.09 -12.73 0.52
C VAL A 28 11.80 -14.08 0.47
N GLU A 29 12.87 -14.20 -0.31
CA GLU A 29 13.59 -15.46 -0.49
C GLU A 29 14.42 -15.86 0.73
N TYR A 30 14.93 -14.89 1.51
CA TYR A 30 15.89 -15.14 2.58
C TYR A 30 15.37 -14.81 3.98
N SER A 31 14.49 -13.83 4.14
CA SER A 31 14.04 -13.31 5.44
C SER A 31 12.61 -13.76 5.78
N CYS A 32 11.74 -13.94 4.79
CA CYS A 32 10.35 -14.34 5.04
C CYS A 32 10.22 -15.85 5.29
N TYR A 33 10.29 -16.27 6.56
CA TYR A 33 9.92 -17.62 7.01
C TYR A 33 8.60 -17.59 7.79
N LEU A 34 8.09 -18.73 8.28
CA LEU A 34 6.82 -18.79 9.02
C LEU A 34 7.05 -19.10 10.51
N PRO A 35 7.56 -18.14 11.31
CA PRO A 35 7.84 -18.35 12.73
C PRO A 35 6.61 -18.76 13.53
N GLY A 36 5.47 -18.10 13.32
CA GLY A 36 4.25 -18.38 14.08
C GLY A 36 3.74 -19.78 13.80
N LEU A 37 3.70 -20.18 12.53
CA LEU A 37 3.30 -21.52 12.12
C LEU A 37 4.24 -22.59 12.68
N LYS A 38 5.55 -22.31 12.78
CA LYS A 38 6.50 -23.22 13.39
C LYS A 38 6.14 -23.46 14.86
N ASP A 39 6.00 -22.39 15.64
CA ASP A 39 5.66 -22.47 17.07
C ASP A 39 4.29 -23.17 17.27
N HIS A 40 3.31 -22.88 16.41
CA HIS A 40 2.00 -23.53 16.44
C HIS A 40 2.07 -25.04 16.23
N ARG A 41 2.92 -25.51 15.30
CA ARG A 41 3.15 -26.95 15.06
C ARG A 41 3.82 -27.64 16.25
N GLU A 42 4.58 -26.89 17.05
CA GLU A 42 5.19 -27.34 18.30
C GLU A 42 4.21 -27.30 19.49
N GLY A 43 2.97 -26.84 19.26
CA GLY A 43 1.91 -26.77 20.27
C GLY A 43 1.89 -25.47 21.08
N HIS A 44 2.64 -24.45 20.63
CA HIS A 44 2.71 -23.16 21.29
C HIS A 44 1.80 -22.14 20.61
N ARG A 45 0.98 -21.45 21.39
CA ARG A 45 0.35 -20.20 20.95
C ARG A 45 1.39 -19.09 21.04
N THR A 46 1.43 -18.22 20.03
CA THR A 46 2.46 -17.20 19.91
C THR A 46 1.94 -15.98 19.18
N ILE A 47 2.41 -14.80 19.56
CA ILE A 47 2.19 -13.58 18.78
C ILE A 47 2.96 -13.57 17.47
N ARG A 48 3.92 -14.50 17.28
CA ARG A 48 4.76 -14.54 16.07
C ARG A 48 3.99 -14.86 14.78
N HIS A 49 2.70 -15.18 14.86
CA HIS A 49 1.81 -15.17 13.70
C HIS A 49 1.57 -13.77 13.11
N VAL A 50 1.92 -12.69 13.82
CA VAL A 50 2.00 -11.34 13.23
C VAL A 50 3.01 -11.33 12.09
N TYR A 51 4.23 -11.83 12.31
CA TYR A 51 5.25 -11.96 11.27
C TYR A 51 4.78 -12.82 10.09
N ASP A 52 4.11 -13.96 10.35
CA ASP A 52 3.55 -14.79 9.27
C ASP A 52 2.57 -13.99 8.39
N HIS A 53 1.72 -13.16 9.02
CA HIS A 53 0.76 -12.31 8.33
C HIS A 53 1.46 -11.19 7.55
N GLU A 54 2.46 -10.53 8.13
CA GLU A 54 3.26 -9.50 7.48
C GLU A 54 3.99 -10.05 6.26
N TYR A 55 4.67 -11.18 6.40
CA TYR A 55 5.39 -11.80 5.29
C TYR A 55 4.44 -12.28 4.19
N LEU A 56 3.23 -12.75 4.54
CA LEU A 56 2.19 -13.04 3.55
C LEU A 56 1.72 -11.75 2.83
N ALA A 57 1.45 -10.70 3.59
CA ALA A 57 1.02 -9.39 3.08
C ALA A 57 2.07 -8.80 2.14
N PHE A 58 3.34 -8.84 2.53
CA PHE A 58 4.48 -8.37 1.74
C PHE A 58 4.69 -9.22 0.48
N THR A 59 4.71 -10.55 0.61
CA THR A 59 4.89 -11.47 -0.53
C THR A 59 3.79 -11.30 -1.57
N LYS A 60 2.52 -11.20 -1.14
CA LYS A 60 1.38 -10.94 -2.03
C LYS A 60 1.51 -9.57 -2.71
N SER A 61 1.92 -8.56 -1.95
CA SER A 61 2.13 -7.20 -2.45
C SER A 61 3.23 -7.14 -3.51
N LEU A 62 4.35 -7.80 -3.28
CA LEU A 62 5.46 -7.90 -4.23
C LEU A 62 5.06 -8.60 -5.53
N LYS A 63 4.30 -9.71 -5.44
CA LYS A 63 3.74 -10.37 -6.63
C LYS A 63 2.84 -9.42 -7.42
N THR A 64 2.00 -8.65 -6.73
CA THR A 64 1.10 -7.67 -7.34
C THR A 64 1.88 -6.52 -8.00
N LEU A 65 2.95 -6.04 -7.36
CA LEU A 65 3.85 -5.01 -7.92
C LEU A 65 4.51 -5.47 -9.23
N ILE A 66 4.90 -6.75 -9.31
CA ILE A 66 5.46 -7.32 -10.55
C ILE A 66 4.43 -7.28 -11.68
N SER A 67 3.15 -7.59 -11.40
CA SER A 67 2.07 -7.46 -12.38
C SER A 67 1.82 -6.00 -12.76
N ILE A 68 1.80 -5.08 -11.78
CA ILE A 68 1.68 -3.64 -12.00
C ILE A 68 2.78 -3.13 -12.94
N LYS A 69 4.03 -3.55 -12.75
CA LYS A 69 5.13 -3.16 -13.65
C LYS A 69 4.83 -3.52 -15.11
N LYS A 70 4.20 -4.68 -15.36
CA LYS A 70 3.80 -5.08 -16.72
C LYS A 70 2.67 -4.24 -17.30
N LEU A 71 1.76 -3.77 -16.45
CA LEU A 71 0.71 -2.84 -16.86
C LEU A 71 1.28 -1.45 -17.22
N LEU A 72 2.25 -0.95 -16.44
CA LEU A 72 2.96 0.29 -16.75
C LEU A 72 3.70 0.22 -18.09
N GLU A 73 4.31 -0.93 -18.42
CA GLU A 73 5.03 -1.14 -19.69
C GLU A 73 4.09 -1.05 -20.93
N ILE A 74 2.79 -1.30 -20.76
CA ILE A 74 1.79 -1.22 -21.84
C ILE A 74 0.85 0.00 -21.73
N GLY A 75 1.08 0.88 -20.75
CA GLY A 75 0.27 2.10 -20.56
C GLY A 75 -1.08 1.90 -19.86
N ASN A 76 -1.33 0.74 -19.24
CA ASN A 76 -2.59 0.43 -18.54
C ASN A 76 -2.58 0.95 -17.09
N ASN A 77 -2.60 2.28 -16.93
CA ASN A 77 -2.49 2.92 -15.61
C ASN A 77 -3.76 2.74 -14.76
N GLU A 78 -4.94 2.66 -15.39
CA GLU A 78 -6.23 2.49 -14.71
C GLU A 78 -6.30 1.14 -13.97
N ASP A 79 -5.89 0.06 -14.65
CA ASP A 79 -5.83 -1.29 -14.06
C ASP A 79 -4.77 -1.38 -12.95
N THR A 80 -3.72 -0.57 -13.07
CA THR A 80 -2.68 -0.48 -12.05
C THR A 80 -3.25 0.02 -10.72
N TYR A 81 -4.15 1.01 -10.72
CA TYR A 81 -4.80 1.50 -9.51
C TYR A 81 -5.67 0.43 -8.83
N ILE A 82 -6.36 -0.41 -9.62
CA ILE A 82 -7.18 -1.51 -9.11
C ILE A 82 -6.30 -2.51 -8.36
N LEU A 83 -5.17 -2.91 -8.96
CA LEU A 83 -4.23 -3.83 -8.31
C LEU A 83 -3.55 -3.20 -7.09
N LEU A 84 -3.17 -1.93 -7.19
CA LEU A 84 -2.48 -1.20 -6.13
C LEU A 84 -3.33 -1.09 -4.86
N ARG A 85 -4.66 -1.03 -5.00
CA ARG A 85 -5.58 -1.10 -3.86
C ARG A 85 -5.34 -2.34 -2.99
N SER A 86 -5.07 -3.51 -3.59
CA SER A 86 -4.78 -4.71 -2.79
C SER A 86 -3.48 -4.57 -2.01
N ILE A 87 -2.46 -3.89 -2.55
CA ILE A 87 -1.21 -3.65 -1.85
C ILE A 87 -1.45 -2.69 -0.67
N PHE A 88 -2.22 -1.64 -0.90
CA PHE A 88 -2.56 -0.67 0.14
C PHE A 88 -3.35 -1.30 1.29
N GLU A 89 -4.32 -2.17 1.00
CA GLU A 89 -5.06 -2.91 2.02
C GLU A 89 -4.16 -3.87 2.82
N ASN A 90 -3.20 -4.53 2.15
CA ASN A 90 -2.21 -5.40 2.82
C ASN A 90 -1.33 -4.59 3.78
N TYR A 91 -0.89 -3.39 3.38
CA TYR A 91 -0.13 -2.46 4.23
C TYR A 91 -0.91 -2.08 5.49
N LEU A 92 -2.15 -1.61 5.34
CA LEU A 92 -2.97 -1.19 6.48
C LEU A 92 -3.21 -2.35 7.46
N ALA A 93 -3.41 -3.56 6.92
CA ALA A 93 -3.58 -4.77 7.73
C ALA A 93 -2.32 -5.13 8.53
N ALA A 94 -1.15 -5.11 7.89
CA ALA A 94 0.13 -5.38 8.55
C ALA A 94 0.43 -4.33 9.62
N ARG A 95 0.35 -3.04 9.26
CA ARG A 95 0.60 -1.93 10.20
C ARG A 95 -0.32 -1.98 11.41
N TYR A 96 -1.59 -2.31 11.22
CA TYR A 96 -2.53 -2.46 12.32
C TYR A 96 -2.07 -3.51 13.33
N LEU A 97 -1.64 -4.69 12.87
CA LEU A 97 -1.17 -5.75 13.76
C LEU A 97 0.09 -5.33 14.50
N ASN A 98 1.07 -4.72 13.82
CA ASN A 98 2.33 -4.26 14.42
C ASN A 98 2.11 -3.28 15.58
N VAL A 99 1.05 -2.47 15.50
CA VAL A 99 0.74 -1.45 16.51
C VAL A 99 -0.31 -1.91 17.53
N ASN A 100 -0.95 -3.07 17.36
CA ASN A 100 -2.04 -3.48 18.26
C ASN A 100 -1.86 -4.87 18.89
N VAL A 101 -0.80 -5.59 18.50
CA VAL A 101 -0.44 -6.91 19.02
C VAL A 101 1.01 -6.87 19.47
N TYR A 102 1.24 -6.71 20.78
CA TYR A 102 2.58 -6.52 21.34
C TYR A 102 3.07 -7.70 22.18
N ASP A 103 2.15 -8.36 22.90
CA ASP A 103 2.48 -9.45 23.79
C ASP A 103 1.37 -10.52 23.80
N GLU A 104 1.61 -11.63 24.49
CA GLU A 104 0.71 -12.79 24.51
C GLU A 104 -0.70 -12.47 25.04
N SER A 105 -0.91 -11.35 25.74
CA SER A 105 -2.27 -10.90 26.13
C SER A 105 -3.12 -10.46 24.93
N ASP A 106 -2.50 -10.14 23.79
CA ASP A 106 -3.15 -9.73 22.55
C ASP A 106 -3.48 -10.90 21.60
N LEU A 107 -3.16 -12.15 21.97
CA LEU A 107 -3.50 -13.35 21.19
C LEU A 107 -4.97 -13.39 20.71
N PRO A 108 -5.98 -13.01 21.52
CA PRO A 108 -7.36 -12.99 21.03
C PRO A 108 -7.59 -12.03 19.85
N LYS A 109 -6.88 -10.90 19.78
CA LYS A 109 -6.96 -9.96 18.64
C LYS A 109 -6.35 -10.59 17.39
N LEU A 110 -5.28 -11.36 17.56
CA LEU A 110 -4.62 -12.07 16.47
C LEU A 110 -5.50 -13.22 15.93
N ASP A 111 -6.19 -13.94 16.82
CA ASP A 111 -7.19 -14.95 16.45
C ASP A 111 -8.35 -14.34 15.65
N GLU A 112 -8.83 -13.15 16.04
CA GLU A 112 -9.84 -12.41 15.27
C GLU A 112 -9.41 -12.14 13.82
N TYR A 113 -8.11 -11.95 13.62
CA TYR A 113 -7.53 -11.54 12.33
C TYR A 113 -7.18 -12.74 11.44
N ILE A 114 -6.62 -13.80 12.03
CA ILE A 114 -6.08 -14.95 11.30
C ILE A 114 -7.02 -16.15 11.42
N ALA A 115 -7.19 -16.67 12.63
CA ALA A 115 -7.92 -17.93 12.86
C ALA A 115 -9.39 -17.82 12.43
N ASN A 116 -10.07 -16.74 12.80
CA ASN A 116 -11.47 -16.52 12.44
C ASN A 116 -11.66 -16.43 10.91
N ARG A 117 -10.71 -15.84 10.18
CA ARG A 117 -10.77 -15.74 8.70
C ARG A 117 -10.56 -17.10 8.04
N ILE A 118 -9.67 -17.93 8.59
CA ILE A 118 -9.48 -19.31 8.14
C ILE A 118 -10.77 -20.12 8.36
N ASN A 119 -11.35 -20.04 9.56
CA ASN A 119 -12.57 -20.78 9.90
C ASN A 119 -13.79 -20.34 9.07
N ILE A 120 -13.91 -19.06 8.74
CA ILE A 120 -14.92 -18.58 7.78
C ILE A 120 -14.69 -19.22 6.41
N THR A 121 -13.44 -19.26 5.93
CA THR A 121 -13.11 -19.79 4.60
C THR A 121 -13.34 -21.30 4.51
N LEU A 122 -13.05 -22.03 5.59
CA LEU A 122 -13.29 -23.48 5.70
C LEU A 122 -14.76 -23.84 5.95
N GLY A 123 -15.62 -22.85 6.17
CA GLY A 123 -17.06 -23.06 6.39
C GLY A 123 -17.45 -23.40 7.83
N TYR A 124 -16.49 -23.42 8.76
CA TYR A 124 -16.78 -23.63 10.19
C TYR A 124 -17.49 -22.43 10.81
N TYR A 125 -17.13 -21.20 10.39
CA TYR A 125 -17.75 -19.97 10.90
C TYR A 125 -18.59 -19.27 9.84
N SER A 126 -19.65 -18.60 10.27
CA SER A 126 -20.52 -17.79 9.42
C SER A 126 -20.44 -16.30 9.77
N ILE A 127 -20.79 -15.45 8.80
CA ILE A 127 -20.84 -14.00 9.02
C ILE A 127 -22.30 -13.56 9.07
N ASN A 128 -22.71 -12.96 10.19
CA ASN A 128 -24.00 -12.29 10.32
C ASN A 128 -23.77 -10.77 10.50
N ARG A 129 -24.07 -10.00 9.44
CA ARG A 129 -23.72 -8.57 9.29
C ARG A 129 -22.21 -8.34 9.40
N ARG A 130 -21.70 -8.23 10.63
CA ARG A 130 -20.28 -8.09 10.96
C ARG A 130 -19.85 -8.98 12.14
N ASN A 131 -20.77 -9.75 12.71
CA ASN A 131 -20.43 -10.68 13.78
C ASN A 131 -20.02 -12.01 13.14
N ILE A 132 -18.95 -12.60 13.66
CA ILE A 132 -18.47 -13.92 13.28
C ILE A 132 -19.08 -14.90 14.27
N MET A 133 -19.79 -15.90 13.75
CA MET A 133 -20.55 -16.86 14.53
C MET A 133 -19.95 -18.26 14.33
N ASN A 134 -19.80 -19.03 15.42
CA ASN A 134 -19.46 -20.46 15.33
C ASN A 134 -20.68 -21.30 14.90
N GLU A 135 -20.48 -22.62 14.80
CA GLU A 135 -21.52 -23.58 14.41
C GLU A 135 -22.67 -23.62 15.44
N GLU A 136 -22.37 -23.33 16.71
CA GLU A 136 -23.33 -23.25 17.82
C GLU A 136 -24.15 -21.95 17.82
N GLY A 137 -23.82 -20.99 16.96
CA GLY A 137 -24.50 -19.69 16.89
C GLY A 137 -24.04 -18.67 17.96
N GLU A 138 -22.90 -18.90 18.60
CA GLU A 138 -22.24 -17.98 19.52
C GLU A 138 -21.34 -17.00 18.76
N GLN A 139 -21.25 -15.76 19.25
CA GLN A 139 -20.40 -14.75 18.65
C GLN A 139 -18.94 -14.95 19.10
N VAL A 140 -18.06 -15.30 18.16
CA VAL A 140 -16.62 -15.55 18.39
C VAL A 140 -15.71 -14.42 17.90
N GLY A 141 -16.28 -13.38 17.30
CA GLY A 141 -15.53 -12.20 16.89
C GLY A 141 -16.32 -11.22 16.05
N LYS A 142 -15.63 -10.19 15.52
CA LYS A 142 -16.20 -9.23 14.60
C LYS A 142 -15.32 -9.05 13.36
N LEU A 143 -15.95 -8.99 12.20
CA LEU A 143 -15.31 -8.64 10.95
C LEU A 143 -14.90 -7.17 10.97
N ARG A 144 -13.59 -6.92 10.98
CA ARG A 144 -13.03 -5.56 10.92
C ARG A 144 -13.11 -5.01 9.50
N SER A 145 -13.45 -3.73 9.40
CA SER A 145 -13.35 -2.97 8.16
C SER A 145 -11.93 -2.44 7.97
N ILE A 146 -11.50 -2.19 6.73
CA ILE A 146 -10.20 -1.57 6.45
C ILE A 146 -10.08 -0.20 7.15
N LYS A 147 -11.14 0.61 7.15
CA LYS A 147 -11.16 1.90 7.85
C LYS A 147 -10.97 1.80 9.37
N SER A 148 -11.32 0.67 9.99
CA SER A 148 -11.07 0.45 11.43
C SER A 148 -9.64 0.00 11.74
N GLN A 149 -8.79 -0.10 10.73
CA GLN A 149 -7.39 -0.55 10.84
C GLN A 149 -6.39 0.59 10.63
N LEU A 150 -6.87 1.82 10.43
CA LEU A 150 -6.01 2.97 10.20
C LEU A 150 -5.23 3.32 11.48
N VAL A 151 -3.94 3.60 11.33
CA VAL A 151 -3.03 3.96 12.42
C VAL A 151 -2.24 5.21 12.04
N GLY A 152 -1.85 6.02 13.02
CA GLY A 152 -1.02 7.20 12.79
C GLY A 152 -1.61 8.15 11.73
N LEU A 153 -0.79 8.53 10.76
CA LEU A 153 -1.17 9.47 9.70
C LEU A 153 -1.95 8.82 8.54
N ASP A 154 -2.25 7.52 8.58
CA ASP A 154 -3.08 6.85 7.56
C ASP A 154 -4.45 7.50 7.42
N SER A 155 -5.00 7.95 8.55
CA SER A 155 -6.29 8.64 8.59
C SER A 155 -6.32 9.94 7.77
N LEU A 156 -5.18 10.58 7.52
CA LEU A 156 -5.11 11.83 6.76
C LEU A 156 -5.40 11.63 5.28
N TYR A 157 -4.96 10.52 4.69
CA TYR A 157 -5.03 10.30 3.24
C TYR A 157 -5.91 9.12 2.83
N TYR A 158 -6.34 8.28 3.78
CA TYR A 158 -7.08 7.06 3.48
C TYR A 158 -8.34 7.28 2.63
N ASP A 159 -9.24 8.17 3.05
CA ASP A 159 -10.55 8.31 2.39
C ASP A 159 -10.38 8.78 0.93
N GLU A 160 -9.48 9.74 0.67
CA GLU A 160 -9.16 10.21 -0.68
C GLU A 160 -8.41 9.18 -1.51
N LEU A 161 -7.33 8.60 -0.97
CA LEU A 161 -6.49 7.65 -1.71
C LEU A 161 -7.28 6.39 -2.03
N TYR A 162 -7.98 5.81 -1.05
CA TYR A 162 -8.77 4.60 -1.25
C TYR A 162 -9.92 4.85 -2.25
N GLY A 163 -10.56 6.01 -2.18
CA GLY A 163 -11.56 6.44 -3.15
C GLY A 163 -10.99 6.57 -4.56
N PHE A 164 -9.79 7.16 -4.68
CA PHE A 164 -9.07 7.29 -5.95
C PHE A 164 -8.69 5.92 -6.54
N LEU A 165 -8.09 5.03 -5.75
CA LEU A 165 -7.72 3.68 -6.19
C LEU A 165 -8.95 2.85 -6.61
N SER A 166 -10.09 3.05 -5.95
CA SER A 166 -11.34 2.33 -6.24
C SER A 166 -12.08 2.85 -7.48
N ARG A 167 -11.72 4.04 -7.97
CA ARG A 167 -12.42 4.73 -9.07
C ARG A 167 -12.58 3.86 -10.32
N PHE A 168 -11.57 3.05 -10.64
CA PHE A 168 -11.53 2.24 -11.85
C PHE A 168 -12.05 0.81 -11.66
N SER A 169 -12.44 0.43 -10.43
CA SER A 169 -12.89 -0.94 -10.12
C SER A 169 -14.29 -1.27 -10.67
N HIS A 170 -15.09 -0.26 -11.00
CA HIS A 170 -16.45 -0.41 -11.49
C HIS A 170 -16.68 0.49 -12.71
N LEU A 171 -17.63 0.08 -13.56
CA LEU A 171 -18.05 0.91 -14.68
C LEU A 171 -18.68 2.21 -14.12
N ASP A 172 -18.01 3.32 -14.37
CA ASP A 172 -18.48 4.66 -14.01
C ASP A 172 -18.24 5.61 -15.18
N PHE A 173 -19.32 6.26 -15.62
CA PHE A 173 -19.28 7.24 -16.69
C PHE A 173 -18.44 8.48 -16.33
N SER A 174 -18.20 8.73 -15.05
CA SER A 174 -17.30 9.80 -14.59
C SER A 174 -15.85 9.60 -15.01
N ASN A 175 -15.47 8.37 -15.41
CA ASN A 175 -14.14 8.04 -15.92
C ASN A 175 -14.07 8.01 -17.45
N LEU A 176 -15.11 8.47 -18.16
CA LEU A 176 -15.18 8.38 -19.61
C LEU A 176 -13.94 8.95 -20.30
N ASP A 177 -13.40 10.07 -19.79
CA ASP A 177 -12.25 10.73 -20.41
C ASP A 177 -11.06 9.78 -20.56
N TYR A 178 -10.79 8.91 -19.58
CA TYR A 178 -9.71 7.93 -19.61
C TYR A 178 -9.80 6.96 -20.80
N TYR A 179 -10.99 6.76 -21.37
CA TYR A 179 -11.24 5.80 -22.44
C TYR A 179 -11.63 6.42 -23.77
N ILE A 180 -11.68 7.76 -23.88
CA ILE A 180 -12.00 8.46 -25.13
C ILE A 180 -10.86 9.37 -25.58
N ASN A 181 -10.72 9.51 -26.89
CA ASN A 181 -9.80 10.47 -27.51
C ASN A 181 -10.48 11.82 -27.76
N ARG A 182 -9.71 12.81 -28.26
CA ARG A 182 -10.20 14.15 -28.61
C ARG A 182 -11.33 14.17 -29.67
N ARG A 183 -11.58 13.05 -30.35
CA ARG A 183 -12.68 12.89 -31.32
C ARG A 183 -13.90 12.17 -30.72
N ALA A 184 -13.98 12.08 -29.39
CA ALA A 184 -15.06 11.40 -28.66
C ALA A 184 -15.26 9.93 -29.09
N SER A 185 -14.18 9.25 -29.49
CA SER A 185 -14.19 7.83 -29.86
C SER A 185 -13.45 7.02 -28.80
N PHE A 186 -13.95 5.82 -28.50
CA PHE A 186 -13.31 4.90 -27.58
C PHE A 186 -11.94 4.47 -28.08
N VAL A 187 -10.97 4.43 -27.18
CA VAL A 187 -9.58 4.00 -27.43
C VAL A 187 -9.10 3.13 -26.29
N ILE A 188 -8.26 2.16 -26.61
CA ILE A 188 -7.67 1.22 -25.62
C ILE A 188 -6.22 1.57 -25.27
N GLU A 189 -5.60 2.48 -26.04
CA GLU A 189 -4.17 2.83 -25.94
C GLU A 189 -3.94 4.20 -25.28
N LYS A 190 -4.99 4.82 -24.72
CA LYS A 190 -4.85 6.12 -24.05
C LYS A 190 -4.15 5.90 -22.71
N GLU A 191 -2.93 6.41 -22.60
CA GLU A 191 -2.24 6.52 -21.32
C GLU A 191 -2.65 7.82 -20.61
N SER A 192 -3.13 7.68 -19.38
CA SER A 192 -3.50 8.82 -18.52
C SER A 192 -2.71 8.78 -17.22
N ASP A 193 -2.47 9.94 -16.60
CA ASP A 193 -1.93 10.04 -15.24
C ASP A 193 -0.57 9.33 -15.00
N SER A 194 0.30 9.27 -16.01
CA SER A 194 1.54 8.46 -16.00
C SER A 194 2.45 8.69 -14.78
N ILE A 195 2.68 9.96 -14.42
CA ILE A 195 3.46 10.33 -13.22
C ILE A 195 2.71 9.99 -11.94
N LEU A 196 1.43 10.38 -11.86
CA LEU A 196 0.60 10.17 -10.66
C LEU A 196 0.45 8.67 -10.35
N CYS A 197 0.28 7.84 -11.37
CA CYS A 197 0.23 6.38 -11.24
C CYS A 197 1.49 5.84 -10.57
N ARG A 198 2.67 6.19 -11.11
CA ARG A 198 3.97 5.79 -10.55
C ARG A 198 4.20 6.34 -9.14
N LEU A 199 3.84 7.60 -8.90
CA LEU A 199 3.99 8.24 -7.59
C LEU A 199 3.17 7.52 -6.51
N VAL A 200 1.92 7.18 -6.81
CA VAL A 200 1.05 6.45 -5.86
C VAL A 200 1.52 5.02 -5.65
N ILE A 201 2.06 4.35 -6.68
CA ILE A 201 2.68 3.02 -6.54
C ILE A 201 3.86 3.08 -5.59
N VAL A 202 4.79 4.01 -5.85
CA VAL A 202 5.98 4.22 -5.02
C VAL A 202 5.54 4.53 -3.59
N PHE A 203 4.59 5.44 -3.39
CA PHE A 203 4.05 5.75 -2.06
C PHE A 203 3.59 4.53 -1.29
N VAL A 204 2.70 3.72 -1.86
CA VAL A 204 2.18 2.52 -1.19
C VAL A 204 3.30 1.50 -0.94
N MET A 205 4.26 1.37 -1.87
CA MET A 205 5.39 0.47 -1.71
C MET A 205 6.38 0.94 -0.65
N THR A 206 6.63 2.25 -0.53
CA THR A 206 7.41 2.82 0.58
C THR A 206 6.77 2.47 1.90
N LYS A 207 5.45 2.67 2.03
CA LYS A 207 4.71 2.40 3.26
C LYS A 207 4.79 0.95 3.70
N ILE A 208 4.63 -0.01 2.78
CA ILE A 208 4.71 -1.43 3.13
C ILE A 208 6.15 -1.90 3.38
N PHE A 209 7.14 -1.37 2.65
CA PHE A 209 8.55 -1.66 2.93
C PHE A 209 8.96 -1.12 4.29
N GLU A 210 8.58 0.11 4.60
CA GLU A 210 8.88 0.74 5.86
C GLU A 210 8.25 -0.02 7.04
N CYS A 211 7.04 -0.53 6.85
CA CYS A 211 6.28 -1.26 7.87
C CYS A 211 6.81 -2.66 8.18
N ILE A 212 7.41 -3.35 7.20
CA ILE A 212 7.72 -4.79 7.30
C ILE A 212 9.21 -5.08 7.14
N VAL A 213 9.90 -4.34 6.28
CA VAL A 213 11.31 -4.62 5.95
C VAL A 213 12.24 -3.85 6.86
N THR A 214 11.93 -2.60 7.20
CA THR A 214 12.84 -1.75 8.00
C THR A 214 12.49 -1.79 9.49
N ILE A 215 12.37 -3.01 10.02
CA ILE A 215 12.11 -3.27 11.44
C ILE A 215 13.39 -3.81 12.11
N GLU A 216 13.71 -3.30 13.30
CA GLU A 216 14.83 -3.74 14.11
C GLU A 216 14.61 -5.20 14.55
N GLY A 217 15.62 -6.05 14.30
CA GLY A 217 15.54 -7.48 14.58
C GLY A 217 15.10 -8.35 13.41
N GLU A 218 14.80 -7.78 12.24
CA GLU A 218 14.59 -8.56 11.01
C GLU A 218 15.86 -9.33 10.59
N ASP A 219 15.66 -10.57 10.13
CA ASP A 219 16.75 -11.49 9.78
C ASP A 219 17.13 -11.32 8.30
N PHE A 220 17.97 -10.33 8.01
CA PHE A 220 18.47 -10.08 6.67
C PHE A 220 19.49 -11.12 6.23
N TYR A 221 19.54 -11.39 4.92
CA TYR A 221 20.57 -12.25 4.31
C TYR A 221 21.99 -11.87 4.75
N ASP A 222 22.30 -10.57 4.72
CA ASP A 222 23.51 -9.99 5.28
C ASP A 222 23.27 -8.51 5.67
N GLU A 223 24.20 -7.93 6.42
CA GLU A 223 24.15 -6.52 6.83
C GLU A 223 24.14 -5.55 5.62
N GLN A 224 24.73 -5.93 4.49
CA GLN A 224 24.69 -5.08 3.30
C GLN A 224 23.29 -5.00 2.72
N GLU A 225 22.54 -6.10 2.75
CA GLU A 225 21.17 -6.14 2.27
C GLU A 225 20.26 -5.32 3.17
N LYS A 226 20.45 -5.38 4.50
CA LYS A 226 19.80 -4.46 5.44
C LYS A 226 20.04 -3.01 5.03
N ILE A 227 21.31 -2.61 4.89
CA ILE A 227 21.67 -1.24 4.50
C ILE A 227 21.00 -0.84 3.18
N ARG A 228 20.99 -1.73 2.17
CA ARG A 228 20.35 -1.46 0.87
C ARG A 228 18.85 -1.28 1.00
N CYS A 229 18.16 -2.12 1.78
CA CYS A 229 16.72 -2.03 2.02
C CYS A 229 16.33 -0.74 2.77
N TYR A 230 17.13 -0.31 3.74
CA TYR A 230 16.91 0.98 4.40
C TYR A 230 17.17 2.14 3.43
N SER A 231 18.25 2.06 2.65
CA SER A 231 18.63 3.11 1.70
C SER A 231 17.58 3.35 0.61
N ILE A 232 16.95 2.31 0.07
CA ILE A 232 15.87 2.46 -0.91
C ILE A 232 14.66 3.18 -0.32
N VAL A 233 14.28 2.89 0.93
CA VAL A 233 13.15 3.58 1.56
C VAL A 233 13.50 5.05 1.77
N MET A 234 14.71 5.36 2.23
CA MET A 234 15.20 6.75 2.36
C MET A 234 15.20 7.50 1.02
N GLU A 235 15.77 6.90 -0.03
CA GLU A 235 15.78 7.47 -1.39
C GLU A 235 14.35 7.69 -1.90
N SER A 236 13.45 6.75 -1.60
CA SER A 236 12.05 6.83 -1.98
C SER A 236 11.31 7.98 -1.28
N LEU A 237 11.54 8.20 0.01
CA LEU A 237 10.95 9.30 0.78
C LEU A 237 11.37 10.66 0.20
N ILE A 238 12.66 10.85 -0.04
CA ILE A 238 13.22 12.10 -0.61
C ILE A 238 12.67 12.36 -2.01
N THR A 239 12.68 11.32 -2.86
CA THR A 239 12.20 11.44 -4.25
C THR A 239 10.72 11.80 -4.29
N GLN A 240 9.90 11.15 -3.48
CA GLN A 240 8.47 11.43 -3.42
C GLN A 240 8.18 12.84 -2.91
N ARG A 241 8.87 13.30 -1.86
CA ARG A 241 8.71 14.66 -1.32
C ARG A 241 8.87 15.70 -2.42
N ARG A 242 9.99 15.61 -3.15
CA ARG A 242 10.29 16.48 -4.29
C ARG A 242 9.18 16.46 -5.35
N ILE A 243 8.76 15.26 -5.76
CA ILE A 243 7.75 15.11 -6.83
C ILE A 243 6.37 15.58 -6.34
N PHE A 244 5.98 15.31 -5.09
CA PHE A 244 4.74 15.82 -4.52
C PHE A 244 4.71 17.34 -4.52
N ASP A 245 5.80 17.99 -4.08
CA ASP A 245 5.89 19.45 -4.03
C ASP A 245 5.77 20.05 -5.45
N GLU A 246 6.53 19.52 -6.41
CA GLU A 246 6.46 19.93 -7.83
C GLU A 246 5.03 19.79 -8.39
N TYR A 247 4.37 18.65 -8.14
CA TYR A 247 3.03 18.35 -8.65
C TYR A 247 1.95 19.21 -7.98
N ILE A 248 2.06 19.46 -6.66
CA ILE A 248 1.13 20.31 -5.91
C ILE A 248 1.23 21.77 -6.38
N ASP A 249 2.43 22.26 -6.66
CA ASP A 249 2.65 23.62 -7.15
C ASP A 249 2.07 23.83 -8.55
N GLU A 250 2.22 22.87 -9.45
CA GLU A 250 1.56 22.89 -10.75
C GLU A 250 0.04 22.94 -10.62
N LEU A 251 -0.53 22.13 -9.73
CA LEU A 251 -1.96 22.16 -9.41
C LEU A 251 -2.44 23.47 -8.75
N ASN A 252 -1.54 24.38 -8.36
CA ASN A 252 -1.91 25.72 -7.90
C ASN A 252 -1.84 26.77 -9.02
N ASN A 253 -1.07 26.54 -10.08
CA ASN A 253 -0.73 27.55 -11.08
C ASN A 253 -1.63 27.56 -12.33
N GLU A 254 -2.31 26.45 -12.70
CA GLU A 254 -3.23 26.47 -13.85
C GLU A 254 -4.52 27.29 -13.58
N VAL A 255 -4.95 28.10 -14.56
CA VAL A 255 -6.08 29.04 -14.50
C VAL A 255 -7.43 28.34 -14.74
N ASN A 256 -8.46 28.66 -13.93
CA ASN A 256 -9.67 27.85 -13.75
C ASN A 256 -10.77 28.01 -14.83
N SER A 257 -11.46 26.89 -15.11
CA SER A 257 -12.90 26.84 -15.44
C SER A 257 -13.69 26.24 -14.25
N ASP A 258 -14.93 26.69 -14.00
CA ASP A 258 -15.65 26.49 -12.72
C ASP A 258 -15.99 25.02 -12.33
N GLY A 259 -15.89 24.05 -13.25
CA GLY A 259 -16.19 22.63 -13.00
C GLY A 259 -14.97 21.76 -12.62
N GLU A 260 -13.80 22.07 -13.18
CA GLU A 260 -12.53 21.36 -12.94
C GLU A 260 -12.01 21.56 -11.51
N ASN A 261 -12.51 22.59 -10.83
CA ASN A 261 -12.02 23.03 -9.53
C ASN A 261 -12.20 21.99 -8.40
N ARG A 262 -13.33 21.25 -8.34
CA ARG A 262 -13.57 20.31 -7.21
C ARG A 262 -12.73 19.05 -7.27
N HIS A 263 -12.53 18.47 -8.46
CA HIS A 263 -11.71 17.27 -8.61
C HIS A 263 -10.24 17.59 -8.31
N ARG A 264 -9.76 18.71 -8.84
CA ARG A 264 -8.41 19.24 -8.59
C ARG A 264 -8.17 19.53 -7.11
N VAL A 265 -9.14 20.14 -6.43
CA VAL A 265 -9.06 20.37 -4.97
C VAL A 265 -8.94 19.07 -4.20
N LYS A 266 -9.71 18.03 -4.57
CA LYS A 266 -9.61 16.70 -3.94
C LYS A 266 -8.25 16.05 -4.19
N LEU A 267 -7.77 16.06 -5.44
CA LEU A 267 -6.47 15.51 -5.81
C LEU A 267 -5.35 16.23 -5.05
N ARG A 268 -5.35 17.56 -5.04
CA ARG A 268 -4.38 18.36 -4.29
C ARG A 268 -4.41 18.05 -2.79
N ARG A 269 -5.60 17.89 -2.20
CA ARG A 269 -5.73 17.52 -0.79
C ARG A 269 -5.15 16.12 -0.52
N MET A 270 -5.46 15.16 -1.39
CA MET A 270 -4.90 13.80 -1.32
C MET A 270 -3.37 13.84 -1.35
N LEU A 271 -2.78 14.53 -2.32
CA LEU A 271 -1.33 14.63 -2.47
C LEU A 271 -0.67 15.34 -1.29
N LYS A 272 -1.27 16.42 -0.76
CA LYS A 272 -0.77 17.09 0.45
C LYS A 272 -0.77 16.16 1.66
N ASN A 273 -1.86 15.43 1.88
CA ASN A 273 -1.98 14.54 3.03
C ASN A 273 -1.05 13.32 2.89
N MET A 274 -0.87 12.79 1.68
CA MET A 274 0.13 11.76 1.40
C MET A 274 1.54 12.28 1.67
N ASN A 275 1.86 13.49 1.19
CA ASN A 275 3.18 14.10 1.39
C ASN A 275 3.50 14.33 2.87
N ILE A 276 2.56 14.89 3.64
CA ILE A 276 2.68 15.04 5.11
C ILE A 276 2.89 13.67 5.76
N SER A 277 2.15 12.64 5.32
CA SER A 277 2.28 11.31 5.90
C SER A 277 3.65 10.67 5.66
N LEU A 278 4.51 11.18 4.77
CA LEU A 278 5.88 10.65 4.59
C LEU A 278 6.71 10.79 5.88
N GLU A 279 6.37 11.75 6.75
CA GLU A 279 7.01 11.96 8.06
C GLU A 279 6.51 11.00 9.15
N ASP A 280 5.46 10.21 8.87
CA ASP A 280 4.90 9.27 9.85
C ASP A 280 5.97 8.28 10.32
N SER A 281 6.01 8.00 11.62
CA SER A 281 6.92 7.01 12.19
C SER A 281 6.37 5.61 11.91
N ILE A 282 6.97 4.95 10.92
CA ILE A 282 6.67 3.58 10.53
C ILE A 282 8.02 2.85 10.55
N GLY A 283 8.03 1.67 11.18
CA GLY A 283 9.27 0.94 11.43
C GLY A 283 10.38 1.79 12.06
N ASP A 284 11.63 1.42 11.79
CA ASP A 284 12.82 1.90 12.51
C ASP A 284 13.75 2.75 11.64
N ILE A 285 13.16 3.53 10.73
CA ILE A 285 13.90 4.50 9.91
C ILE A 285 13.95 5.85 10.63
N GLU A 286 15.16 6.39 10.82
CA GLU A 286 15.37 7.75 11.33
C GLU A 286 15.09 8.80 10.23
N LYS A 287 13.99 9.54 10.38
CA LYS A 287 13.53 10.53 9.41
C LYS A 287 13.83 11.98 9.78
N ASP A 288 14.32 12.24 11.00
CA ASP A 288 14.54 13.61 11.52
C ASP A 288 15.51 14.44 10.68
N SER A 289 16.36 13.78 9.88
CA SER A 289 17.32 14.43 8.98
C SER A 289 16.81 14.60 7.54
N LEU A 290 15.63 14.05 7.22
CA LEU A 290 15.06 14.07 5.86
C LEU A 290 14.09 15.22 5.61
N PHE A 291 13.45 15.74 6.65
CA PHE A 291 12.32 16.66 6.56
C PHE A 291 12.53 17.93 7.39
#